data_AF-L7VI88-F1
#
_entry.id   AF-L7VI88-F1
#
_cell.length_a   1.000
_cell.length_b   1.000
_cell.length_c   1.000
_cell.angle_alpha   90.00
_cell.angle_beta   90.00
_cell.angle_gamma   90.00
#
_symmetry.space_group_name_H-M   'P 1'
#
loop_
_entity.id
_entity.type
_entity.pdbx_description
1 polymer ?
#
loop_
_entity_poly.entity_id
_entity_poly.type
_entity_poly.pdbx_seq_one_letter_code
_entity_poly.pdbx_strand_id
1 'polypeptide(L)'
;MRTEKKYRDLFRVETVESGKGTKKRIIYTGDYYKSDIPQEQAKKYKMCLILISAIMAVLFFYMGLLNNDGSRVFYVVLPYVLQFLPIAYTVMSSVSLYPKDILTVVQYEKSYVRIKASGTWILILSIAGSIGDIIYIFGKYGNKIELELTFLICNFAMAILAIIILRIHNRIKFKIITRDG
;
A
#
# COMPACT_ATOMS: atom_id res chain seq x y z
N MET A 1 2.89 -11.47 15.71
CA MET A 1 2.47 -12.84 16.11
C MET A 1 0.96 -13.07 16.28
N ARG A 2 0.11 -12.05 16.55
CA ARG A 2 -1.35 -12.23 16.73
C ARG A 2 -2.14 -12.49 15.43
N THR A 3 -1.63 -12.02 14.29
CA THR A 3 -2.24 -12.20 12.97
C THR A 3 -2.15 -13.63 12.44
N GLU A 4 -1.14 -14.41 12.79
CA GLU A 4 -1.06 -15.81 12.33
C GLU A 4 -2.12 -16.70 12.98
N LYS A 5 -2.44 -16.49 14.27
CA LYS A 5 -3.53 -17.24 14.92
C LYS A 5 -4.88 -16.94 14.27
N LYS A 6 -5.18 -15.68 13.95
CA LYS A 6 -6.45 -15.26 13.30
C LYS A 6 -6.75 -16.03 12.01
N TYR A 7 -5.72 -16.38 11.22
CA TYR A 7 -5.91 -17.04 9.94
C TYR A 7 -5.72 -18.56 9.98
N ARG A 8 -5.07 -19.14 11.00
CA ARG A 8 -4.85 -20.60 11.10
C ARG A 8 -6.16 -21.37 11.14
N ASP A 9 -7.17 -20.83 11.81
CA ASP A 9 -8.48 -21.48 11.95
C ASP A 9 -9.28 -21.50 10.65
N LEU A 10 -8.85 -20.73 9.64
CA LEU A 10 -9.44 -20.70 8.30
C LEU A 10 -8.83 -21.74 7.36
N PHE A 11 -7.91 -22.58 7.83
CA PHE A 11 -7.29 -23.64 7.03
C PHE A 11 -7.39 -24.98 7.74
N ARG A 12 -8.03 -25.96 7.10
CA ARG A 12 -8.05 -27.36 7.56
C ARG A 12 -7.12 -28.21 6.71
N VAL A 13 -6.45 -29.17 7.34
CA VAL A 13 -5.62 -30.15 6.64
C VAL A 13 -6.49 -31.39 6.41
N GLU A 14 -6.88 -31.63 5.16
CA GLU A 14 -7.54 -32.87 4.78
C GLU A 14 -6.53 -33.83 4.16
N THR A 15 -6.60 -35.10 4.55
CA THR A 15 -5.79 -36.15 3.95
C THR A 15 -6.58 -36.73 2.79
N VAL A 16 -6.19 -36.41 1.57
CA VAL A 16 -6.85 -36.93 0.38
C VAL A 16 -6.12 -38.21 -0.03
N GLU A 17 -6.84 -39.33 -0.04
CA GLU A 17 -6.33 -40.57 -0.62
C GLU A 17 -6.27 -40.40 -2.14
N SER A 18 -5.05 -40.45 -2.68
CA SER A 18 -4.82 -40.58 -4.11
C SER A 18 -4.30 -41.99 -4.33
N GLY A 19 -4.65 -42.65 -5.43
CA GLY A 19 -4.31 -44.06 -5.71
C GLY A 19 -2.81 -44.45 -5.71
N LYS A 20 -1.90 -43.56 -5.28
CA LYS A 20 -0.47 -43.78 -5.04
C LYS A 20 -0.01 -43.35 -3.62
N GLY A 21 -0.92 -43.09 -2.68
CA GLY A 21 -0.64 -42.73 -1.28
C GLY A 21 -1.47 -41.57 -0.73
N THR A 22 -1.43 -41.38 0.60
CA THR A 22 -2.11 -40.29 1.31
C THR A 22 -1.38 -38.95 1.13
N LYS A 23 -2.06 -37.94 0.59
CA LYS A 23 -1.53 -36.56 0.47
C LYS A 23 -2.32 -35.62 1.38
N LYS A 24 -1.62 -34.94 2.29
CA LYS A 24 -2.20 -33.85 3.09
C LYS A 24 -2.39 -32.61 2.20
N ARG A 25 -3.62 -32.16 1.98
CA ARG A 25 -3.95 -30.88 1.35
C ARG A 25 -4.44 -29.89 2.39
N ILE A 26 -4.02 -28.63 2.25
CA ILE A 26 -4.52 -27.51 3.04
C ILE A 26 -5.74 -26.93 2.30
N ILE A 27 -6.91 -26.95 2.93
CA ILE A 27 -8.17 -26.43 2.38
C ILE A 27 -8.58 -25.20 3.18
N TYR A 28 -8.88 -24.11 2.49
CA TYR A 28 -9.38 -22.89 3.10
C TYR A 28 -10.88 -23.00 3.37
N THR A 29 -11.29 -22.75 4.61
CA THR A 29 -12.67 -22.89 5.13
C THR A 29 -13.33 -21.57 5.50
N GLY A 30 -12.67 -20.42 5.24
CA GLY A 30 -13.24 -19.10 5.51
C GLY A 30 -14.11 -18.53 4.39
N ASP A 31 -14.66 -17.35 4.64
CA ASP A 31 -15.43 -16.60 3.64
C ASP A 31 -14.55 -16.14 2.47
N TYR A 32 -15.19 -15.88 1.34
CA TYR A 32 -14.56 -15.32 0.17
C TYR A 32 -15.10 -13.92 -0.15
N TYR A 33 -14.25 -13.07 -0.69
CA TYR A 33 -14.61 -11.77 -1.22
C TYR A 33 -14.60 -11.83 -2.74
N LYS A 34 -15.76 -11.61 -3.37
CA LYS A 34 -15.87 -11.49 -4.83
C LYS A 34 -15.88 -10.04 -5.25
N SER A 35 -15.00 -9.70 -6.18
CA SER A 35 -14.95 -8.37 -6.80
C SER A 35 -15.99 -8.24 -7.91
N ASP A 36 -16.53 -7.04 -8.10
CA ASP A 36 -17.46 -6.74 -9.20
C ASP A 36 -16.75 -6.37 -10.52
N ILE A 37 -15.42 -6.24 -10.51
CA ILE A 37 -14.64 -5.86 -11.69
C ILE A 37 -14.31 -7.06 -12.60
N PRO A 38 -14.35 -6.89 -13.93
CA PRO A 38 -13.86 -7.90 -14.88
C PRO A 38 -12.37 -8.22 -14.66
N GLN A 39 -11.98 -9.47 -14.91
CA GLN A 39 -10.60 -9.94 -14.71
C GLN A 39 -9.55 -9.13 -15.50
N GLU A 40 -9.89 -8.67 -16.71
CA GLU A 40 -9.02 -7.81 -17.52
C GLU A 40 -8.77 -6.45 -16.84
N GLN A 41 -9.79 -5.86 -16.24
CA GLN A 41 -9.67 -4.62 -15.47
C GLN A 41 -8.88 -4.84 -14.18
N ALA A 42 -9.02 -6.00 -13.52
CA ALA A 42 -8.24 -6.37 -12.35
C ALA A 42 -6.73 -6.46 -12.65
N LYS A 43 -6.34 -6.96 -13.83
CA LYS A 43 -4.94 -6.99 -14.28
C LYS A 43 -4.40 -5.58 -14.52
N LYS A 44 -5.16 -4.73 -15.23
CA LYS A 44 -4.79 -3.31 -15.46
C LYS A 44 -4.64 -2.55 -14.13
N TYR A 45 -5.56 -2.78 -13.21
CA TYR A 45 -5.52 -2.23 -11.86
C TYR A 45 -4.26 -2.63 -11.09
N LYS A 46 -3.93 -3.94 -11.07
CA LYS A 46 -2.69 -4.42 -10.46
C LYS A 46 -1.46 -3.75 -11.04
N MET A 47 -1.38 -3.67 -12.38
CA MET A 47 -0.23 -3.07 -13.06
C MET A 47 -0.10 -1.58 -12.74
N CYS A 48 -1.21 -0.85 -12.70
CA CYS A 48 -1.25 0.55 -12.30
C CYS A 48 -0.76 0.75 -10.85
N LEU A 49 -1.21 -0.10 -9.92
CA LEU A 49 -0.76 -0.06 -8.52
C LEU A 49 0.74 -0.33 -8.38
N ILE A 50 1.27 -1.33 -9.09
CA ILE A 50 2.71 -1.63 -9.08
C ILE A 50 3.50 -0.43 -9.61
N LEU A 51 3.06 0.17 -10.71
CA LEU A 51 3.72 1.32 -11.30
C LEU A 51 3.72 2.53 -10.36
N ILE A 52 2.57 2.87 -9.78
CA ILE A 52 2.47 4.00 -8.83
C ILE A 52 3.33 3.73 -7.59
N SER A 53 3.29 2.52 -7.05
CA SER A 53 4.09 2.16 -5.86
C SER A 53 5.59 2.23 -6.15
N ALA A 54 6.02 1.83 -7.35
CA ALA A 54 7.41 1.94 -7.78
C ALA A 54 7.85 3.41 -7.90
N ILE A 55 7.01 4.26 -8.51
CA ILE A 55 7.27 5.71 -8.61
C ILE A 55 7.37 6.34 -7.21
N MET A 56 6.46 5.99 -6.29
CA MET A 56 6.52 6.46 -4.90
C MET A 56 7.81 6.06 -4.20
N ALA A 57 8.27 4.81 -4.39
CA ALA A 57 9.52 4.34 -3.81
C ALA A 57 10.73 5.12 -4.38
N VAL A 58 10.77 5.33 -5.70
CA VAL A 58 11.83 6.12 -6.36
C VAL A 58 11.85 7.56 -5.84
N LEU A 59 10.68 8.21 -5.75
CA LEU A 59 10.57 9.56 -5.19
C LEU A 59 11.05 9.63 -3.75
N PHE A 60 10.66 8.66 -2.91
CA PHE A 60 11.09 8.60 -1.51
C PHE A 60 12.60 8.52 -1.36
N PHE A 61 13.26 7.66 -2.15
CA PHE A 61 14.72 7.57 -2.14
C PHE A 61 15.37 8.82 -2.72
N TYR A 62 14.84 9.36 -3.82
CA TYR A 62 15.33 10.61 -4.42
C TYR A 62 15.30 11.76 -3.40
N MET A 63 14.19 11.92 -2.68
CA MET A 63 14.06 12.91 -1.61
C MET A 63 15.09 12.71 -0.49
N GLY A 64 15.38 11.47 -0.10
CA GLY A 64 16.38 11.18 0.93
C GLY A 64 17.82 11.43 0.50
N LEU A 65 18.06 11.47 -0.81
CA LEU A 65 19.34 11.85 -1.39
C LEU A 65 19.46 13.36 -1.60
N LEU A 66 18.37 14.12 -1.48
CA LEU A 66 18.42 15.58 -1.46
C LEU A 66 19.06 16.03 -0.15
N ASN A 67 20.22 16.66 -0.25
CA ASN A 67 20.90 17.28 0.89
C ASN A 67 20.38 18.71 1.10
N ASN A 68 19.08 18.85 1.32
CA ASN A 68 18.43 20.13 1.66
C ASN A 68 18.58 20.42 3.15
N ASP A 69 18.58 21.70 3.54
CA ASP A 69 18.81 22.12 4.92
C ASP A 69 17.60 21.78 5.81
N GLY A 70 16.40 21.80 5.23
CA GLY A 70 15.13 21.43 5.87
C GLY A 70 15.10 19.97 6.37
N SER A 71 15.87 19.06 5.76
CA SER A 71 15.98 17.66 6.22
C SER A 71 16.52 17.50 7.64
N ARG A 72 17.13 18.55 8.21
CA ARG A 72 17.65 18.56 9.59
C ARG A 72 16.63 19.06 10.61
N VAL A 73 15.47 19.52 10.13
CA VAL A 73 14.43 20.08 10.96
C VAL A 73 13.39 19.02 11.28
N PHE A 74 13.14 18.83 12.58
CA PHE A 74 12.33 17.72 13.08
C PHE A 74 10.94 17.63 12.44
N TYR A 75 10.23 18.75 12.33
CA TYR A 75 8.87 18.77 11.77
C TYR A 75 8.81 18.57 10.24
N VAL A 76 9.94 18.64 9.53
CA VAL A 76 10.07 18.32 8.10
C VAL A 76 10.45 16.85 7.92
N VAL A 77 11.48 16.42 8.64
CA VAL A 77 12.05 15.07 8.48
C VAL A 77 11.17 13.98 9.06
N LEU A 78 10.43 14.25 10.15
CA LEU A 78 9.61 13.24 10.81
C LEU A 78 8.47 12.75 9.89
N PRO A 79 7.63 13.62 9.28
CA PRO A 79 6.63 13.17 8.32
C PRO A 79 7.25 12.37 7.17
N TYR A 80 8.38 12.82 6.63
CA TYR A 80 9.10 12.15 5.55
C TYR A 80 9.53 10.73 5.95
N VAL A 81 10.28 10.56 7.05
CA VAL A 81 10.78 9.24 7.48
C VAL A 81 9.62 8.28 7.75
N LEU A 82 8.54 8.77 8.34
CA LEU A 82 7.35 7.96 8.61
C LEU A 82 6.65 7.47 7.33
N GLN A 83 6.85 8.12 6.17
CA GLN A 83 6.29 7.64 4.90
C GLN A 83 6.92 6.33 4.43
N PHE A 84 8.12 5.97 4.90
CA PHE A 84 8.78 4.71 4.54
C PHE A 84 7.87 3.50 4.78
N LEU A 85 7.23 3.43 5.95
CA LEU A 85 6.39 2.30 6.33
C LEU A 85 5.18 2.12 5.41
N PRO A 86 4.30 3.11 5.21
CA PRO A 86 3.16 2.93 4.34
C PRO A 86 3.57 2.71 2.88
N ILE A 87 4.63 3.35 2.36
CA ILE A 87 5.14 3.07 1.00
C ILE A 87 5.58 1.61 0.87
N ALA A 88 6.38 1.10 1.81
CA ALA A 88 6.81 -0.29 1.81
C ALA A 88 5.61 -1.25 1.84
N TYR A 89 4.59 -0.94 2.64
CA TYR A 89 3.34 -1.72 2.67
C TYR A 89 2.56 -1.63 1.36
N THR A 90 2.49 -0.47 0.70
CA THR A 90 1.84 -0.33 -0.61
C THR A 90 2.56 -1.15 -1.67
N VAL A 91 3.90 -1.14 -1.70
CA VAL A 91 4.71 -1.97 -2.63
C VAL A 91 4.46 -3.46 -2.38
N MET A 92 4.62 -3.93 -1.14
CA MET A 92 4.39 -5.33 -0.77
C MET A 92 2.97 -5.80 -1.13
N SER A 93 1.97 -4.95 -0.88
CA SER A 93 0.57 -5.27 -1.16
C SER A 93 0.27 -5.29 -2.66
N SER A 94 0.86 -4.38 -3.43
CA SER A 94 0.67 -4.29 -4.88
C SER A 94 1.26 -5.49 -5.61
N VAL A 95 2.44 -5.97 -5.19
CA VAL A 95 3.07 -7.17 -5.74
C VAL A 95 2.27 -8.42 -5.38
N SER A 96 1.84 -8.53 -4.11
CA SER A 96 1.09 -9.69 -3.61
C SER A 96 -0.39 -9.71 -4.01
N LEU A 97 -0.91 -8.63 -4.61
CA LEU A 97 -2.27 -8.58 -5.13
C LEU A 97 -2.47 -9.62 -6.24
N TYR A 98 -3.41 -10.54 -6.05
CA TYR A 98 -3.79 -11.51 -7.08
C TYR A 98 -4.96 -10.94 -7.90
N PRO A 99 -4.85 -10.85 -9.24
CA PRO A 99 -5.95 -10.42 -10.10
C PRO A 99 -6.92 -11.59 -10.31
N LYS A 100 -7.54 -12.02 -9.22
CA LYS A 100 -8.57 -13.07 -9.18
C LYS A 100 -9.88 -12.46 -8.75
N ASP A 101 -10.95 -12.96 -9.33
CA ASP A 101 -12.31 -12.47 -9.08
C ASP A 101 -12.77 -12.81 -7.66
N ILE A 102 -12.21 -13.86 -7.06
CA ILE A 102 -12.50 -14.36 -5.72
C ILE A 102 -11.22 -14.36 -4.89
N LEU A 103 -11.25 -13.66 -3.76
CA LEU A 103 -10.15 -13.53 -2.81
C LEU A 103 -10.51 -14.17 -1.47
N THR A 104 -9.55 -14.85 -0.84
CA THR A 104 -9.67 -15.25 0.57
C THR A 104 -9.64 -14.02 1.48
N VAL A 105 -10.15 -14.11 2.71
CA VAL A 105 -10.06 -13.05 3.72
C VAL A 105 -8.61 -12.58 3.90
N VAL A 106 -7.66 -13.52 3.92
CA VAL A 106 -6.22 -13.22 4.03
C VAL A 106 -5.75 -12.34 2.87
N GLN A 107 -6.10 -12.70 1.64
CA GLN A 107 -5.69 -11.96 0.44
C GLN A 107 -6.34 -10.57 0.38
N TYR A 108 -7.62 -10.48 0.76
CA TYR A 108 -8.37 -9.24 0.82
C TYR A 108 -7.79 -8.28 1.87
N GLU A 109 -7.62 -8.72 3.12
CA GLU A 109 -7.10 -7.87 4.20
C GLU A 109 -5.62 -7.49 3.96
N LYS A 110 -4.79 -8.44 3.53
CA LYS A 110 -3.35 -8.19 3.36
C LYS A 110 -3.01 -7.36 2.13
N SER A 111 -3.84 -7.37 1.10
CA SER A 111 -3.59 -6.61 -0.13
C SER A 111 -4.49 -5.38 -0.20
N TYR A 112 -5.81 -5.60 -0.27
CA TYR A 112 -6.77 -4.54 -0.57
C TYR A 112 -6.87 -3.53 0.59
N VAL A 113 -7.31 -3.99 1.77
CA VAL A 113 -7.48 -3.12 2.95
C VAL A 113 -6.18 -2.38 3.29
N ARG A 114 -5.04 -3.07 3.17
CA ARG A 114 -3.72 -2.49 3.43
C ARG A 114 -3.33 -1.40 2.44
N ILE A 115 -3.61 -1.54 1.15
CA ILE A 115 -3.35 -0.50 0.14
C ILE A 115 -4.14 0.76 0.48
N LYS A 116 -5.43 0.62 0.84
CA LYS A 116 -6.24 1.77 1.26
C LYS A 116 -5.66 2.47 2.50
N ALA A 117 -5.35 1.70 3.55
CA ALA A 117 -4.80 2.25 4.78
C ALA A 117 -3.44 2.93 4.56
N SER A 118 -2.53 2.28 3.84
CA SER A 118 -1.22 2.85 3.51
C SER A 118 -1.33 4.09 2.63
N GLY A 119 -2.18 4.10 1.61
CA GLY A 119 -2.45 5.28 0.78
C GLY A 119 -2.96 6.47 1.59
N THR A 120 -3.86 6.25 2.56
CA THR A 120 -4.32 7.31 3.48
C THR A 120 -3.17 7.85 4.33
N TRP A 121 -2.32 6.98 4.88
CA TRP A 121 -1.16 7.41 5.66
C TRP A 121 -0.14 8.20 4.82
N ILE A 122 0.15 7.77 3.59
CA ILE A 122 1.02 8.51 2.68
C ILE A 122 0.46 9.91 2.44
N LEU A 123 -0.84 10.03 2.20
CA LEU A 123 -1.48 11.33 1.97
C LEU A 123 -1.36 12.26 3.18
N ILE A 124 -1.68 11.77 4.38
CA ILE A 124 -1.58 12.55 5.63
C ILE A 124 -0.15 13.02 5.85
N LEU A 125 0.82 12.11 5.72
CA LEU A 125 2.23 12.42 5.94
C LEU A 125 2.81 13.34 4.87
N SER A 126 2.36 13.23 3.61
CA SER A 126 2.79 14.13 2.52
C SER A 126 2.27 15.55 2.73
N ILE A 127 1.02 15.70 3.21
CA ILE A 127 0.45 17.00 3.57
C ILE A 127 1.21 17.59 4.76
N ALA A 128 1.45 16.80 5.81
CA ALA A 128 2.20 17.26 6.98
C ALA A 128 3.63 17.68 6.61
N GLY A 129 4.33 16.89 5.79
CA GLY A 129 5.66 17.22 5.26
C GLY A 129 5.65 18.51 4.44
N SER A 130 4.67 18.66 3.53
CA SER A 130 4.52 19.88 2.71
C SER A 130 4.31 21.13 3.56
N ILE A 131 3.49 21.05 4.62
CA ILE A 131 3.29 22.16 5.56
C ILE A 131 4.60 22.50 6.27
N GLY A 132 5.34 21.48 6.71
CA GLY A 132 6.66 21.66 7.33
C GLY A 132 7.65 22.37 6.40
N ASP A 133 7.77 21.91 5.16
CA ASP A 133 8.63 22.53 4.13
C ASP A 133 8.24 23.98 3.85
N ILE A 134 6.95 24.26 3.74
CA ILE A 134 6.44 25.63 3.53
C ILE A 134 6.87 26.53 4.69
N ILE A 135 6.64 26.11 5.95
CA ILE A 135 7.05 26.87 7.13
C ILE A 135 8.57 27.11 7.13
N TYR A 136 9.35 26.10 6.75
CA TYR A 136 10.81 26.20 6.68
C TYR A 136 11.27 27.22 5.63
N ILE A 137 10.70 27.17 4.42
CA ILE A 137 11.01 28.10 3.32
C ILE A 137 10.65 29.55 3.70
N PHE A 138 9.44 29.78 4.23
CA PHE A 138 8.99 31.13 4.60
C PHE A 138 9.77 31.71 5.78
N GLY A 139 10.27 30.86 6.67
CA GLY A 139 11.14 31.26 7.77
C GLY A 139 12.56 31.67 7.35
N LYS A 140 12.91 31.56 6.06
CA LYS A 140 14.23 31.87 5.49
C LYS A 140 15.39 31.14 6.20
N TYR A 141 15.15 29.90 6.63
CA TYR A 141 16.11 29.14 7.44
C TYR A 141 17.22 28.42 6.65
N GLY A 142 17.28 28.57 5.32
CA GLY A 142 18.19 27.80 4.46
C GLY A 142 18.81 28.61 3.32
N ASN A 143 19.98 28.16 2.85
CA ASN A 143 20.75 28.84 1.79
C ASN A 143 20.43 28.32 0.38
N LYS A 144 19.84 27.12 0.26
CA LYS A 144 19.59 26.44 -1.02
C LYS A 144 18.10 26.23 -1.29
N ILE A 145 17.40 27.31 -1.63
CA ILE A 145 15.95 27.30 -1.87
C ILE A 145 15.52 26.32 -2.97
N GLU A 146 16.37 26.07 -3.98
CA GLU A 146 16.09 25.14 -5.07
C GLU A 146 15.90 23.69 -4.58
N LEU A 147 16.69 23.26 -3.59
CA LEU A 147 16.58 21.92 -3.02
C LEU A 147 15.32 21.79 -2.15
N GLU A 148 14.97 22.84 -1.41
CA GLU A 148 13.72 22.88 -0.63
C GLU A 148 12.49 22.82 -1.54
N LEU A 149 12.49 23.58 -2.64
CA LEU A 149 11.42 23.53 -3.64
C LEU A 149 11.33 22.15 -4.31
N THR A 150 12.48 21.54 -4.61
CA THR A 150 12.52 20.18 -5.19
C THR A 150 11.91 19.16 -4.23
N PHE A 151 12.27 19.22 -2.95
CA PHE A 151 11.73 18.34 -1.91
C PHE A 151 10.21 18.56 -1.74
N LEU A 152 9.75 19.81 -1.70
CA LEU A 152 8.33 20.17 -1.64
C LEU A 152 7.54 19.64 -2.85
N ILE A 153 8.07 19.78 -4.08
CA ILE A 153 7.43 19.26 -5.30
C ILE A 153 7.30 17.74 -5.22
N CYS A 154 8.32 17.04 -4.72
CA CYS A 154 8.25 15.59 -4.53
C CYS A 154 7.17 15.20 -3.50
N ASN A 155 7.05 15.94 -2.40
CA ASN A 155 5.98 15.75 -1.40
C ASN A 155 4.58 15.94 -2.02
N PHE A 156 4.39 16.96 -2.86
CA PHE A 156 3.14 17.13 -3.59
C PHE A 156 2.88 15.99 -4.58
N ALA A 157 3.89 15.53 -5.30
CA ALA A 157 3.76 14.38 -6.19
C ALA A 157 3.34 13.13 -5.41
N MET A 158 3.92 12.88 -4.23
CA MET A 158 3.52 11.79 -3.32
C MET A 158 2.05 11.90 -2.91
N ALA A 159 1.58 13.09 -2.54
CA ALA A 159 0.18 13.33 -2.20
C ALA A 159 -0.77 13.05 -3.40
N ILE A 160 -0.41 13.51 -4.60
CA ILE A 160 -1.20 13.28 -5.82
C ILE A 160 -1.31 11.78 -6.13
N LEU A 161 -0.18 11.06 -6.07
CA LEU A 161 -0.16 9.61 -6.30
C LEU A 161 -0.99 8.87 -5.25
N ALA A 162 -0.96 9.29 -3.98
CA ALA A 162 -1.79 8.73 -2.92
C ALA A 162 -3.29 8.95 -3.18
N ILE A 163 -3.67 10.14 -3.63
CA ILE A 163 -5.06 10.44 -4.03
C ILE A 163 -5.49 9.55 -5.19
N ILE A 164 -4.64 9.34 -6.19
CA ILE A 164 -4.92 8.45 -7.33
C ILE A 164 -5.16 7.02 -6.82
N ILE A 165 -4.27 6.48 -5.97
CA ILE A 165 -4.46 5.16 -5.35
C ILE A 165 -5.82 5.08 -4.65
N LEU A 166 -6.12 6.04 -3.77
CA LEU A 166 -7.36 6.04 -2.99
C LEU A 166 -8.61 6.15 -3.88
N ARG A 167 -8.56 6.95 -4.95
CA ARG A 167 -9.66 7.06 -5.92
C ARG A 167 -9.90 5.77 -6.66
N ILE A 168 -8.85 5.14 -7.17
CA ILE A 168 -8.98 3.85 -7.87
C ILE A 168 -9.49 2.79 -6.91
N HIS A 169 -8.97 2.75 -5.68
CA HIS A 169 -9.39 1.79 -4.66
C HIS A 169 -10.86 1.96 -4.29
N ASN A 170 -11.35 3.19 -4.10
CA ASN A 170 -12.74 3.43 -3.73
C ASN A 170 -13.75 3.09 -4.84
N ARG A 171 -13.31 2.87 -6.08
CA ARG A 171 -14.18 2.43 -7.19
C ARG A 171 -14.50 0.93 -7.14
N ILE A 172 -13.68 0.12 -6.49
CA ILE A 172 -13.84 -1.34 -6.49
C ILE A 172 -14.72 -1.74 -5.30
N LYS A 173 -15.79 -2.50 -5.57
CA LYS A 173 -16.67 -3.03 -4.53
C LYS A 173 -16.46 -4.53 -4.37
N PHE A 174 -16.51 -4.99 -3.13
CA PHE A 174 -16.43 -6.41 -2.80
C PHE A 174 -17.72 -6.85 -2.13
N LYS A 175 -18.21 -8.03 -2.53
CA LYS A 175 -19.31 -8.72 -1.87
C LYS A 175 -18.76 -9.96 -1.17
N ILE A 176 -19.26 -10.21 0.05
CA ILE A 176 -18.93 -11.43 0.78
C ILE A 176 -19.74 -12.57 0.18
N ILE A 177 -19.06 -13.69 -0.10
CA ILE A 177 -19.68 -14.95 -0.47
C ILE A 177 -19.36 -15.94 0.65
N THR A 178 -20.35 -16.22 1.47
CA THR A 178 -20.37 -17.37 2.37
C THR A 178 -20.54 -18.63 1.53
N ARG A 179 -19.71 -19.64 1.79
CA ARG A 179 -19.93 -20.96 1.21
C ARG A 179 -21.02 -21.61 2.07
N ASP A 180 -22.26 -21.60 1.60
CA ASP A 180 -23.30 -22.46 2.17
C ASP A 180 -22.79 -23.91 2.05
N GLY A 181 -22.90 -24.64 3.17
CA GLY A 181 -22.28 -25.94 3.42
C GLY A 181 -22.59 -27.01 2.40
#